data_AF-A0A2T4YWL8-F1
#
_entry.id   AF-A0A2T4YWL8-F1
#
_cell.length_a   1.000
_cell.length_b   1.000
_cell.length_c   1.000
_cell.angle_alpha   90.00
_cell.angle_beta   90.00
_cell.angle_gamma   90.00
#
_symmetry.space_group_name_H-M   'P 1'
#
loop_
_entity.id
_entity.type
_entity.pdbx_description
1 polymer ?
#
loop_
_entity_poly.entity_id
_entity_poly.type
_entity_poly.pdbx_seq_one_letter_code
_entity_poly.pdbx_strand_id
1 'polypeptide(L)' 'MLAKQLTFLGDADAAGIVLGARVPIILTSRADSLRTRLASCAVAVLMARTATKAAPGLPASA' A
#
# COMPACT_ATOMS: atom_id res chain seq x y z
N MET A 1 -9.22 -9.54 14.54
CA MET A 1 -8.48 -8.62 13.63
C MET A 1 -9.46 -8.07 12.60
N LEU A 2 -9.77 -6.78 12.66
CA LEU A 2 -10.81 -6.14 11.83
C LEU A 2 -10.61 -6.36 10.33
N ALA A 3 -9.39 -6.13 9.82
CA ALA A 3 -9.08 -6.34 8.40
C ALA A 3 -9.41 -7.78 7.93
N LYS A 4 -9.05 -8.80 8.71
CA LYS A 4 -9.38 -10.19 8.40
C LYS A 4 -10.89 -10.45 8.45
N GLN A 5 -11.61 -9.85 9.39
CA GLN A 5 -13.07 -9.99 9.45
C GLN A 5 -13.72 -9.39 8.20
N LEU A 6 -13.27 -8.22 7.74
CA LEU A 6 -13.77 -7.59 6.52
C LEU A 6 -13.45 -8.43 5.28
N THR A 7 -12.22 -8.94 5.14
CA THR A 7 -11.84 -9.73 3.96
C THR A 7 -12.46 -11.13 3.92
N PHE A 8 -12.64 -11.80 5.07
CA PHE A 8 -13.18 -13.17 5.09
C PHE A 8 -14.69 -13.26 5.29
N LEU A 9 -15.30 -12.31 6.02
CA LEU A 9 -16.75 -12.32 6.30
C LEU A 9 -17.50 -11.19 5.61
N GLY A 10 -16.83 -10.09 5.31
CA GLY A 10 -17.43 -8.91 4.67
C GLY A 10 -17.21 -8.82 3.16
N ASP A 11 -16.61 -9.86 2.54
CA ASP A 11 -16.28 -9.93 1.11
C ASP A 11 -15.50 -8.69 0.60
N ALA A 12 -14.70 -8.08 1.48
CA ALA A 12 -13.99 -6.85 1.17
C ALA A 12 -12.65 -7.11 0.48
N ASP A 13 -12.38 -6.35 -0.58
CA ASP A 13 -11.04 -6.26 -1.17
C ASP A 13 -10.05 -5.60 -0.19
N ALA A 14 -8.78 -6.03 -0.28
CA ALA A 14 -7.71 -5.56 0.59
C ALA A 14 -6.54 -5.00 -0.23
N ALA A 15 -5.91 -3.95 0.31
CA ALA A 15 -4.63 -3.43 -0.15
C ALA A 15 -3.83 -2.97 1.09
N GLY A 16 -2.51 -3.15 1.04
CA GLY A 16 -1.62 -2.82 2.15
C GLY A 16 -0.43 -1.98 1.70
N ILE A 17 -0.17 -0.87 2.40
CA ILE A 17 1.00 -0.03 2.19
C ILE A 17 1.57 0.43 3.53
N VAL A 18 2.90 0.47 3.64
CA VAL A 18 3.59 1.04 4.80
C VAL A 18 3.65 2.56 4.65
N LEU A 19 3.25 3.27 5.70
CA LEU A 19 3.32 4.73 5.80
C LEU A 19 4.57 5.16 6.58
N GLY A 20 4.96 6.43 6.41
CA GLY A 20 6.11 7.03 7.11
C GLY A 20 7.48 6.76 6.47
N ALA A 21 7.55 5.87 5.47
CA ALA A 21 8.73 5.66 4.65
C ALA A 21 8.85 6.74 3.56
N ARG A 22 10.07 6.88 3.02
CA ARG A 22 10.37 7.81 1.91
C ARG A 22 9.74 7.42 0.58
N VAL A 23 9.47 6.14 0.40
CA VAL A 23 8.92 5.53 -0.80
C VAL A 23 7.81 4.56 -0.40
N PRO A 24 6.83 4.27 -1.28
CA PRO A 24 5.81 3.27 -1.00
C PRO A 24 6.45 1.88 -0.83
N ILE A 25 6.15 1.19 0.29
CA ILE A 25 6.63 -0.17 0.55
C ILE A 25 5.42 -1.08 0.77
N ILE A 26 5.34 -2.15 -0.02
CA ILE A 26 4.31 -3.19 0.11
C ILE A 26 4.92 -4.36 0.87
N LEU A 27 4.30 -4.74 2.00
CA LEU A 27 4.65 -5.96 2.73
C LEU A 27 3.67 -7.05 2.33
N THR A 28 4.14 -8.03 1.57
CA THR A 28 3.29 -9.14 1.14
C THR A 28 3.23 -10.24 2.19
N SER A 29 2.06 -10.85 2.36
CA SER A 29 1.81 -12.05 3.14
C SER A 29 1.67 -13.28 2.25
N ARG A 30 1.94 -14.47 2.80
CA ARG A 30 1.60 -15.74 2.13
C ARG A 30 0.09 -15.86 1.84
N ALA A 31 -0.74 -15.27 2.71
CA ALA A 31 -2.20 -15.32 2.58
C ALA A 31 -2.75 -14.33 1.54
N ASP A 32 -1.92 -13.46 0.97
CA ASP A 32 -2.40 -12.45 0.01
C ASP A 32 -2.71 -13.08 -1.34
N SER A 33 -3.95 -12.85 -1.80
CA SER A 33 -4.39 -13.20 -3.14
C SER A 33 -3.67 -12.34 -4.21
N LEU A 34 -3.74 -12.78 -5.47
CA LEU A 34 -3.27 -11.98 -6.61
C LEU A 34 -3.94 -10.60 -6.63
N ARG A 35 -5.24 -10.54 -6.38
CA ARG A 35 -6.01 -9.30 -6.34
C ARG A 35 -5.50 -8.34 -5.27
N THR A 36 -5.23 -8.84 -4.06
CA THR A 36 -4.67 -8.06 -2.95
C THR A 36 -3.31 -7.46 -3.31
N ARG A 37 -2.45 -8.22 -3.97
CA ARG A 37 -1.13 -7.76 -4.43
C ARG A 37 -1.26 -6.66 -5.49
N LEU A 38 -2.11 -6.87 -6.49
CA LEU A 38 -2.35 -5.87 -7.55
C LEU A 38 -2.97 -4.58 -7.01
N ALA A 39 -3.95 -4.68 -6.11
CA ALA A 39 -4.56 -3.52 -5.47
C ALA A 39 -3.52 -2.73 -4.66
N SER A 40 -2.63 -3.42 -3.93
CA SER A 40 -1.52 -2.79 -3.21
C SER A 40 -0.54 -2.08 -4.16
N CYS A 41 -0.22 -2.67 -5.31
CA CYS A 41 0.59 -2.02 -6.34
C CYS A 41 -0.09 -0.77 -6.91
N ALA A 42 -1.39 -0.82 -7.18
CA ALA A 42 -2.13 0.34 -7.69
C ALA A 42 -2.09 1.50 -6.69
N VAL A 43 -2.31 1.23 -5.39
CA VAL A 43 -2.18 2.23 -4.32
C VAL A 43 -0.76 2.80 -4.28
N ALA A 44 0.28 1.95 -4.35
CA ALA A 44 1.67 2.41 -4.36
C ALA A 44 1.98 3.34 -5.54
N VAL A 45 1.50 3.04 -6.74
CA VAL A 45 1.66 3.90 -7.93
C VAL A 45 0.95 5.24 -7.74
N LEU A 46 -0.27 5.24 -7.20
CA LEU A 46 -1.00 6.47 -6.92
C LEU A 46 -0.25 7.34 -5.90
N MET A 47 0.24 6.74 -4.81
CA MET A 47 1.03 7.45 -3.79
C MET A 47 2.35 8.03 -4.35
N ALA A 48 3.02 7.28 -5.22
CA ALA A 48 4.23 7.74 -5.89
C ALA A 48 3.94 8.94 -6.82
N ARG A 49 2.84 8.87 -7.59
CA ARG A 49 2.40 9.95 -8.50
C ARG A 49 2.02 11.23 -7.76
N THR A 50 1.43 11.12 -6.57
CA THR A 50 1.05 12.28 -5.75
C THR A 50 2.24 12.95 -5.04
N ALA A 51 3.48 12.59 -5.41
CA ALA A 51 4.74 13.03 -4.80
C ALA A 51 4.72 12.87 -3.27
N THR A 52 5.20 11.72 -2.79
CA THR A 52 5.31 11.46 -1.34
C THR A 52 6.29 12.47 -0.71
N LYS A 53 5.75 13.62 -0.28
CA LYS A 53 6.47 14.74 0.36
C LYS A 53 6.70 14.44 1.86
N ALA A 54 7.05 13.19 2.18
CA ALA A 54 6.98 12.69 3.55
C ALA A 54 8.34 12.61 4.27
N ALA A 55 9.45 12.99 3.62
CA ALA A 55 10.76 12.93 4.24
C ALA A 55 11.53 14.25 4.10
N PRO A 56 11.96 14.86 5.21
CA PRO A 56 12.92 15.95 5.18
C PRO A 56 14.22 15.51 4.48
N GLY A 57 14.72 16.30 3.52
CA GLY A 57 16.08 16.16 2.99
C GLY A 57 16.26 15.45 1.64
N LEU A 58 15.22 15.16 0.87
CA LEU A 58 15.39 14.76 -0.53
C LEU A 58 15.18 15.98 -1.46
N PRO A 59 16.04 16.22 -2.46
CA PRO A 59 15.79 17.28 -3.43
C PRO A 59 14.42 17.07 -4.08
N ALA A 60 13.61 18.12 -4.09
CA ALA A 60 12.39 18.14 -4.89
C ALA A 60 12.83 18.00 -6.36
N SER A 61 12.29 16.99 -7.05
CA SER A 61 12.50 16.67 -8.47
C SER A 61 13.92 16.27 -8.91
N ALA A 62 13.99 15.05 -9.46
CA ALA A 62 14.73 14.75 -10.69
C ALA A 62 13.70 14.41 -11.77
#